data_AF-A0A918TQA3-F1
#
_entry.id   AF-A0A918TQA3-F1
#
_cell.length_a   1.000
_cell.length_b   1.000
_cell.length_c   1.000
_cell.angle_alpha   90.00
_cell.angle_beta   90.00
_cell.angle_gamma   90.00
#
_symmetry.space_group_name_H-M   'P 1'
#
loop_
_entity.id
_entity.type
_entity.pdbx_description
1 polymer ?
#
loop_
_entity_poly.entity_id
_entity_poly.type
_entity_poly.pdbx_seq_one_letter_code
_entity_poly.pdbx_strand_id
1 'polypeptide(L)'
;MKIDWAALGRELTTWSWMDGAKLFLSALIIVLVTKVQVVNDKLSALLIALPLTSLLAMIWMNAEKQSNERIANHAEGTFWFVLPTLPMFLVLPWMLRKGWSFGWSLAANCLLTAILFWVTVWFLRKAGLKVI
;
A
#
# COMPACT_ATOMS: atom_id res chain seq x y z
N MET A 1 3.10 1.07 -21.40
CA MET A 1 1.75 1.52 -20.99
C MET A 1 1.70 3.04 -21.15
N LYS A 2 0.86 3.58 -22.04
CA LYS A 2 0.63 5.04 -22.11
C LYS A 2 -0.42 5.37 -21.05
N ILE A 3 -0.08 6.20 -20.07
CA ILE A 3 -1.04 6.68 -19.07
C ILE A 3 -1.91 7.72 -19.77
N ASP A 4 -3.24 7.54 -19.73
CA ASP A 4 -4.20 8.53 -20.21
C ASP A 4 -4.44 9.57 -19.11
N TRP A 5 -3.60 10.61 -19.12
CA TRP A 5 -3.68 11.73 -18.18
C TRP A 5 -5.00 12.49 -18.27
N ALA A 6 -5.64 12.52 -19.44
CA ALA A 6 -6.91 13.21 -19.62
C ALA A 6 -8.06 12.44 -18.96
N ALA A 7 -8.06 11.10 -19.06
CA ALA A 7 -9.00 10.25 -18.33
C ALA A 7 -8.81 10.36 -16.81
N LEU A 8 -7.56 10.29 -16.32
CA LEU A 8 -7.26 10.45 -14.90
C LEU A 8 -7.73 11.81 -14.37
N GLY A 9 -7.47 12.89 -15.11
CA GLY A 9 -7.90 14.23 -14.73
C GLY A 9 -9.42 14.35 -14.62
N ARG A 10 -10.18 13.77 -15.55
CA ARG A 10 -11.64 13.75 -15.48
C ARG A 10 -12.13 13.03 -14.23
N GLU A 11 -11.66 11.81 -13.99
CA GLU A 11 -12.04 11.00 -12.82
C GLU A 11 -11.72 11.71 -11.49
N LEU A 12 -10.55 12.37 -11.38
CA LEU A 12 -10.17 13.12 -10.17
C LEU A 12 -11.04 14.36 -9.92
N THR A 13 -11.61 14.95 -10.97
CA THR A 13 -12.50 16.12 -10.86
C THR A 13 -13.96 15.76 -10.67
N THR A 14 -14.38 14.55 -11.04
CA THR A 14 -15.74 14.07 -10.87
C THR A 14 -15.92 13.43 -9.51
N TRP A 15 -16.28 14.24 -8.51
CA TRP A 15 -16.53 13.75 -7.16
C TRP A 15 -17.90 13.10 -7.04
N SER A 16 -17.92 11.89 -6.52
CA SER A 16 -19.15 11.20 -6.10
C SER A 16 -19.30 11.21 -4.58
N TRP A 17 -20.53 10.98 -4.09
CA TRP A 17 -20.77 10.78 -2.65
C TRP A 17 -19.97 9.57 -2.12
N MET A 18 -19.71 8.60 -3.00
CA MET A 18 -18.96 7.39 -2.67
C MET A 18 -17.49 7.70 -2.40
N ASP A 19 -16.91 8.71 -3.06
CA ASP A 19 -15.54 9.16 -2.78
C ASP A 19 -15.44 9.82 -1.40
N GLY A 20 -16.46 10.57 -1.00
CA GLY A 20 -16.59 11.07 0.38
C GLY A 20 -16.60 9.93 1.41
N ALA A 21 -17.36 8.86 1.15
CA ALA A 21 -17.39 7.68 2.01
C ALA A 21 -16.03 6.95 2.06
N LYS A 22 -15.36 6.77 0.92
CA LYS A 22 -14.01 6.18 0.83
C LYS A 22 -13.00 6.97 1.67
N LEU A 23 -13.03 8.30 1.59
CA LEU A 23 -12.14 9.18 2.36
C LEU A 23 -12.43 9.10 3.85
N PHE A 24 -13.70 9.21 4.25
CA PHE A 24 -14.09 9.15 5.66
C PHE A 24 -13.68 7.82 6.29
N LEU A 25 -13.98 6.70 5.64
CA LEU A 25 -13.65 5.37 6.16
C LEU A 25 -12.14 5.16 6.26
N SER A 26 -11.38 5.61 5.26
CA SER A 26 -9.91 5.49 5.27
C SER A 26 -9.29 6.32 6.39
N ALA A 27 -9.74 7.57 6.56
CA ALA A 27 -9.29 8.44 7.65
C ALA A 27 -9.66 7.87 9.02
N LEU A 28 -10.89 7.34 9.15
CA LEU A 28 -11.37 6.71 10.39
C LEU A 28 -10.48 5.53 10.80
N ILE A 29 -10.11 4.66 9.86
CA ILE A 29 -9.21 3.53 10.15
C ILE A 29 -7.85 4.02 10.65
N ILE A 30 -7.26 5.02 9.99
CA ILE A 30 -5.96 5.59 10.41
C ILE A 30 -6.05 6.17 11.83
N VAL A 31 -7.12 6.92 12.12
CA VAL A 31 -7.33 7.49 13.46
C VAL A 31 -7.52 6.41 14.51
N LEU A 32 -8.29 5.36 14.21
CA LEU A 32 -8.51 4.25 15.15
C LEU A 32 -7.20 3.52 15.44
N VAL A 33 -6.43 3.18 14.41
CA VAL A 33 -5.13 2.51 14.56
C VAL A 33 -4.15 3.34 15.38
N THR A 34 -4.05 4.64 15.11
CA THR A 34 -3.15 5.55 15.87
C THR A 34 -3.61 5.75 17.32
N LYS A 35 -4.93 5.75 17.58
CA LYS A 35 -5.46 5.75 18.97
C LYS A 35 -5.14 4.46 19.70
N VAL A 36 -5.28 3.31 19.06
CA VAL A 36 -4.89 2.00 19.63
C VAL A 36 -3.41 1.96 19.95
N GLN A 37 -2.56 2.55 19.11
CA GLN A 37 -1.11 2.60 19.32
C GLN A 37 -0.71 3.25 20.64
N VAL A 38 -1.37 4.35 21.03
CA VAL A 38 -1.10 5.04 22.31
C VAL A 38 -1.38 4.14 23.52
N VAL A 39 -2.26 3.15 23.37
CA VAL A 39 -2.63 2.20 24.44
C VAL A 39 -1.83 0.90 24.36
N ASN A 40 -1.58 0.38 23.16
CA ASN A 40 -0.90 -0.90 22.95
C ASN A 40 -0.19 -0.95 21.58
N ASP A 41 1.15 -0.87 21.61
CA ASP A 41 2.00 -0.95 20.42
C ASP A 41 1.92 -2.28 19.66
N LYS A 42 1.71 -3.40 20.36
CA LYS A 42 1.63 -4.72 19.72
C LYS A 42 0.33 -4.88 18.95
N LEU A 43 -0.77 -4.40 19.53
CA LEU A 43 -2.09 -4.45 18.90
C LEU A 43 -2.14 -3.51 17.69
N SER A 44 -1.58 -2.30 17.81
CA SER A 44 -1.50 -1.38 16.66
C SER A 44 -0.62 -1.94 15.54
N ALA A 45 0.52 -2.56 15.86
CA ALA A 45 1.37 -3.23 14.88
C ALA A 45 0.62 -4.35 14.13
N LEU A 46 -0.19 -5.15 14.84
CA LEU A 46 -1.06 -6.16 14.22
C LEU A 46 -2.07 -5.51 13.27
N LEU A 47 -2.76 -4.45 13.70
CA LEU A 47 -3.75 -3.75 12.87
C LEU A 47 -3.11 -3.10 11.62
N ILE A 48 -1.91 -2.55 11.75
CA ILE A 48 -1.14 -1.98 10.63
C ILE A 48 -0.68 -3.06 9.65
N ALA A 49 -0.36 -4.26 10.14
CA ALA A 49 0.05 -5.38 9.31
C ALA A 49 -1.11 -5.97 8.48
N LEU A 50 -2.37 -5.74 8.87
CA LEU A 50 -3.51 -6.16 8.07
C LEU A 50 -3.59 -5.35 6.77
N PRO A 51 -3.88 -5.98 5.62
CA PRO A 51 -4.00 -5.30 4.33
C PRO A 51 -5.35 -4.56 4.21
N LEU A 52 -5.73 -3.77 5.22
CA LEU A 52 -7.04 -3.12 5.31
C LEU A 52 -7.33 -2.24 4.09
N THR A 53 -6.32 -1.50 3.61
CA THR A 53 -6.45 -0.63 2.43
C THR A 53 -6.74 -1.45 1.16
N SER A 54 -6.05 -2.57 0.97
CA SER A 54 -6.27 -3.46 -0.17
C SER A 54 -7.62 -4.18 -0.08
N LEU A 55 -8.01 -4.63 1.12
CA LEU A 55 -9.33 -5.22 1.36
C LEU A 55 -10.46 -4.23 1.05
N LEU A 56 -10.35 -2.99 1.53
CA LEU A 56 -11.31 -1.94 1.21
C LEU A 56 -11.35 -1.67 -0.29
N ALA A 57 -10.20 -1.55 -0.95
CA ALA A 57 -10.14 -1.35 -2.40
C ALA A 57 -10.90 -2.46 -3.15
N MET A 58 -10.69 -3.73 -2.79
CA MET A 58 -11.38 -4.86 -3.41
C MET A 58 -12.90 -4.87 -3.12
N ILE A 59 -13.32 -4.45 -1.91
CA ILE A 59 -14.74 -4.27 -1.59
C ILE A 59 -15.36 -3.22 -2.51
N TRP A 60 -14.69 -2.09 -2.73
CA TRP A 60 -15.15 -1.06 -3.65
C TRP A 60 -15.15 -1.52 -5.11
N MET A 61 -14.12 -2.24 -5.55
CA MET A 61 -14.08 -2.85 -6.89
C MET A 61 -15.29 -3.76 -7.11
N ASN A 62 -15.65 -4.56 -6.11
CA ASN A 62 -16.84 -5.41 -6.18
C ASN A 62 -18.15 -4.58 -6.17
N ALA A 63 -18.24 -3.54 -5.33
CA ALA A 63 -19.41 -2.65 -5.31
C ALA A 63 -19.61 -1.90 -6.63
N GLU A 64 -18.51 -1.54 -7.31
CA GLU A 64 -18.46 -0.93 -8.64
C GLU A 64 -18.63 -1.97 -9.78
N LYS A 65 -18.94 -3.23 -9.44
CA LYS A 65 -19.19 -4.33 -10.38
C LYS A 65 -18.00 -4.63 -11.32
N GLN A 66 -16.77 -4.43 -10.84
CA GLN A 66 -15.59 -4.90 -11.56
C GLN A 66 -15.55 -6.44 -11.61
N SER A 67 -14.93 -7.00 -12.64
CA SER A 67 -14.89 -8.46 -12.83
C SER A 67 -14.05 -9.17 -11.77
N ASN A 68 -14.41 -10.42 -11.45
CA ASN A 68 -13.65 -11.27 -10.53
C ASN A 68 -12.18 -11.43 -10.96
N GLU A 69 -11.91 -11.51 -12.27
CA GLU A 69 -10.55 -11.57 -12.81
C GLU A 69 -9.75 -10.30 -12.45
N ARG A 70 -10.37 -9.13 -12.52
CA ARG A 70 -9.72 -7.86 -12.18
C ARG A 70 -9.41 -7.76 -10.69
N ILE A 71 -10.31 -8.25 -9.84
CA ILE A 71 -10.10 -8.34 -8.38
C ILE A 71 -8.98 -9.34 -8.07
N ALA A 72 -8.97 -10.52 -8.71
CA ALA A 72 -7.93 -11.53 -8.53
C ALA A 72 -6.55 -11.00 -8.95
N ASN A 73 -6.46 -10.35 -10.11
CA ASN A 73 -5.22 -9.73 -10.59
C ASN A 73 -4.72 -8.63 -9.63
N HIS A 74 -5.63 -7.84 -9.03
CA HIS A 74 -5.26 -6.85 -8.02
C HIS A 74 -4.70 -7.50 -6.75
N ALA A 75 -5.32 -8.59 -6.28
CA ALA A 75 -4.87 -9.35 -5.12
C ALA A 75 -3.49 -9.99 -5.35
N GLU A 76 -3.29 -10.65 -6.50
CA GLU A 76 -2.01 -11.26 -6.86
C GLU A 76 -0.91 -10.21 -7.03
N GLY A 77 -1.20 -9.10 -7.71
CA GLY A 77 -0.27 -7.98 -7.84
C GLY A 77 0.13 -7.40 -6.48
N THR A 78 -0.84 -7.22 -5.58
CA THR A 78 -0.58 -6.76 -4.21
C THR A 78 0.34 -7.71 -3.46
N PHE A 79 0.13 -9.03 -3.57
CA PHE A 79 1.01 -10.03 -2.94
C PHE A 79 2.47 -9.84 -3.36
N TRP A 80 2.73 -9.73 -4.65
CA TRP A 80 4.10 -9.55 -5.16
C TRP A 80 4.74 -8.22 -4.73
N PHE A 81 3.94 -7.17 -4.57
CA PHE A 81 4.41 -5.85 -4.13
C PHE A 81 4.57 -5.71 -2.61
N VAL A 82 3.97 -6.57 -1.80
CA VAL A 82 4.22 -6.62 -0.36
C VAL A 82 5.63 -7.16 -0.06
N LEU A 83 6.09 -8.18 -0.79
CA LEU A 83 7.41 -8.79 -0.58
C LEU A 83 8.57 -7.79 -0.51
N PRO A 84 8.76 -6.85 -1.47
CA PRO A 84 9.85 -5.87 -1.42
C PRO A 84 9.69 -4.83 -0.30
N THR A 85 8.53 -4.71 0.36
CA THR A 85 8.36 -3.82 1.53
C THR A 85 8.82 -4.47 2.83
N LEU A 86 8.81 -5.81 2.93
CA LEU A 86 9.12 -6.51 4.19
C LEU A 86 10.49 -6.15 4.79
N PRO A 87 11.58 -6.00 4.00
CA PRO A 87 12.89 -5.64 4.56
C PRO A 87 12.90 -4.31 5.34
N MET A 88 12.05 -3.36 4.98
CA MET A 88 12.01 -2.06 5.64
C MET A 88 11.59 -2.18 7.12
N PHE A 89 10.73 -3.16 7.45
CA PHE A 89 10.29 -3.43 8.83
C PHE A 89 11.40 -4.01 9.72
N LEU A 90 12.53 -4.41 9.13
CA LEU A 90 13.72 -4.85 9.86
C LEU A 90 14.81 -3.79 9.85
N VAL A 91 15.02 -3.12 8.72
CA VAL A 91 16.07 -2.11 8.55
C VAL A 91 15.77 -0.85 9.35
N LEU A 92 14.54 -0.34 9.32
CA LEU A 92 14.15 0.84 10.10
C LEU A 92 14.41 0.68 11.61
N PRO A 93 13.87 -0.35 12.30
CA PRO A 93 14.15 -0.51 13.73
C PRO A 93 15.63 -0.79 14.02
N TRP A 94 16.36 -1.46 13.12
CA TRP A 94 17.79 -1.67 13.27
C TRP A 94 18.57 -0.34 13.26
N MET A 95 18.29 0.56 12.31
CA MET A 95 18.92 1.89 12.22
C MET A 95 18.61 2.74 13.45
N LEU A 96 17.35 2.78 13.87
CA LEU A 96 16.93 3.52 15.05
C LEU A 96 17.62 3.02 16.33
N ARG A 97 17.72 1.70 16.51
CA ARG A 97 18.46 1.08 17.63
C ARG A 97 19.97 1.34 17.58
N LYS A 98 20.52 1.68 16.41
CA LYS A 98 21.93 2.10 16.22
C LYS A 98 22.14 3.59 16.43
N GLY A 99 21.12 4.35 16.84
CA GLY A 99 21.23 5.78 17.15
C GLY A 99 21.15 6.70 15.93
N TRP A 100 20.76 6.18 14.77
CA TRP A 100 20.51 7.03 13.60
C TRP A 100 19.28 7.91 13.85
N SER A 101 19.26 9.12 13.28
CA SER A 101 18.08 9.98 13.38
C SER A 101 16.91 9.35 12.62
N PHE A 102 15.69 9.62 13.08
CA PHE A 102 14.47 9.12 12.44
C PHE A 102 14.38 9.53 10.96
N GLY A 103 14.66 10.80 10.66
CA GLY A 103 14.59 11.31 9.28
C GLY A 103 15.54 10.59 8.32
N TRP A 104 16.81 10.38 8.73
CA TRP A 104 17.78 9.65 7.92
C TRP A 104 17.41 8.17 7.78
N SER A 105 16.92 7.56 8.86
CA SER A 105 16.47 6.17 8.84
C SER A 105 15.29 5.97 7.90
N LEU A 106 14.32 6.88 7.93
CA LEU A 106 13.15 6.86 7.04
C LEU A 106 13.56 7.05 5.58
N ALA A 107 14.40 8.06 5.28
CA ALA A 107 14.87 8.32 3.93
C ALA A 107 15.63 7.11 3.34
N ALA A 108 16.51 6.49 4.12
CA ALA A 108 17.22 5.28 3.71
C ALA A 108 16.26 4.11 3.43
N ASN A 109 15.22 3.93 4.26
CA ASN A 109 14.20 2.91 4.04
C ASN A 109 13.37 3.17 2.78
N CYS A 110 12.97 4.43 2.52
CA CYS A 110 12.28 4.80 1.28
C CYS A 110 13.12 4.45 0.05
N LEU A 111 14.41 4.78 0.05
CA LEU A 111 15.34 4.46 -1.04
C LEU A 111 15.52 2.95 -1.21
N LEU A 112 15.72 2.21 -0.10
CA LEU A 112 15.84 0.76 -0.11
C LEU A 112 14.58 0.12 -0.73
N THR A 113 13.40 0.49 -0.26
CA THR A 113 12.13 -0.04 -0.77
C THR A 113 11.99 0.27 -2.26
N ALA A 114 12.27 1.50 -2.71
CA ALA A 114 12.22 1.84 -4.13
C ALA A 114 13.13 0.93 -4.98
N ILE A 115 14.38 0.71 -4.54
CA ILE A 115 15.32 -0.20 -5.22
C ILE A 115 14.77 -1.63 -5.26
N LEU A 116 14.26 -2.13 -4.14
CA LEU A 116 13.69 -3.49 -4.07
C LEU A 116 12.49 -3.66 -5.00
N PHE A 117 11.62 -2.65 -5.11
CA PHE A 117 10.51 -2.66 -6.07
C PHE A 117 11.02 -2.78 -7.52
N TRP A 118 12.03 -2.00 -7.90
CA TRP A 118 12.64 -2.10 -9.23
C TRP A 118 13.19 -3.50 -9.51
N VAL A 119 13.90 -4.08 -8.52
CA VAL A 119 14.45 -5.44 -8.61
C VAL A 119 13.33 -6.48 -8.74
N THR A 120 12.29 -6.39 -7.91
CA THR A 120 11.14 -7.30 -7.96
C THR A 120 10.43 -7.23 -9.32
N VAL A 121 10.13 -6.03 -9.84
CA VAL A 121 9.51 -5.88 -11.16
C VAL A 121 10.39 -6.49 -12.27
N TRP A 122 11.71 -6.29 -12.19
CA TRP A 122 12.64 -6.89 -13.15
C TRP A 122 12.62 -8.42 -13.11
N PHE A 123 12.60 -9.03 -11.91
CA PHE A 123 12.49 -10.48 -11.74
C PHE A 123 11.15 -11.02 -12.23
N LEU A 124 10.04 -10.38 -11.88
CA LEU A 124 8.69 -10.80 -12.28
C LEU A 124 8.51 -10.78 -13.80
N ARG A 125 9.03 -9.73 -14.46
CA ARG A 125 9.06 -9.65 -15.92
C ARG A 125 9.86 -10.77 -16.55
N LYS A 126 11.02 -11.12 -15.97
CA LYS A 126 11.84 -12.25 -16.44
C LYS A 126 11.16 -13.60 -16.21
N ALA A 127 10.39 -13.76 -15.15
CA ALA A 127 9.62 -14.96 -14.85
C ALA A 127 8.37 -15.13 -15.74
N GLY A 128 8.08 -14.17 -16.63
CA GLY A 128 6.91 -14.21 -17.50
C GLY A 128 5.59 -13.82 -16.83
N LEU A 129 5.64 -13.37 -15.58
CA LEU A 129 4.46 -12.86 -14.87
C LEU A 129 4.15 -11.44 -15.39
N LYS A 130 2.97 -11.26 -15.98
CA LYS A 130 2.43 -9.95 -16.36
C LYS A 130 1.93 -9.20 -15.11
N VAL A 131 2.86 -8.77 -14.27
CA VAL A 131 2.54 -7.96 -13.08
C VAL A 131 2.47 -6.47 -13.44
N ILE A 132 2.87 -6.09 -14.67
CA ILE A 132 2.75 -4.75 -15.29
C ILE A 132 2.67 -4.89 -16.80
#